data_AF-A0A7W1E9A0-F1
#
_entry.id   AF-A0A7W1E9A0-F1
#
_cell.length_a   1.000
_cell.length_b   1.000
_cell.length_c   1.000
_cell.angle_alpha   90.00
_cell.angle_beta   90.00
_cell.angle_gamma   90.00
#
_symmetry.space_group_name_H-M   'P 1'
#
loop_
_entity.id
_entity.type
_entity.pdbx_description
1 polymer ?
#
loop_
_entity_poly.entity_id
_entity_poly.type
_entity_poly.pdbx_seq_one_letter_code
_entity_poly.pdbx_strand_id
1 'polypeptide(L)' 'GIMAAKKKPLESKPAQLGEIQIEIASLELPPERAAGKIIGEGVAAVPELVRLLSTEAKVL' A
#
# COMPACT_ATOMS: atom_id res chain seq x y z
N GLY A 1 2.89 -14.13 -36.56
CA GLY A 1 1.53 -14.38 -36.04
C GLY A 1 1.57 -15.31 -34.84
N ILE A 2 0.57 -15.24 -33.96
CA ILE A 2 0.50 -15.95 -32.67
C ILE A 2 0.76 -17.47 -32.76
N MET A 3 0.49 -18.08 -33.92
CA MET A 3 0.71 -19.50 -34.18
C MET A 3 2.20 -19.91 -34.16
N ALA A 4 3.10 -19.04 -34.62
CA ALA A 4 4.54 -19.30 -34.61
C ALA A 4 5.15 -19.14 -33.21
N ALA A 5 4.60 -18.21 -32.40
CA ALA A 5 5.03 -17.99 -31.03
C ALA A 5 4.62 -19.16 -30.11
N LYS A 6 3.40 -19.70 -30.27
CA LYS A 6 2.94 -20.89 -29.52
C LYS A 6 3.73 -22.16 -29.83
N LYS A 7 4.26 -22.30 -31.05
CA LYS A 7 5.02 -23.49 -31.49
C LYS A 7 6.50 -23.45 -31.09
N LYS A 8 7.04 -22.29 -30.70
CA LYS A 8 8.44 -22.18 -30.34
C LYS A 8 8.64 -22.76 -28.93
N PRO A 9 9.54 -23.73 -28.74
CA PRO A 9 9.84 -24.22 -27.40
C PRO A 9 10.36 -23.08 -26.53
N LEU A 10 9.79 -22.93 -25.33
CA LEU A 10 10.24 -21.95 -24.36
C LEU A 10 11.23 -22.63 -23.43
N GLU A 11 12.50 -22.24 -23.55
CA GLU A 11 13.54 -22.72 -22.64
C GLU A 11 13.33 -22.11 -21.26
N SER A 12 13.02 -22.95 -20.29
CA SER A 12 12.95 -22.56 -18.88
C SER A 12 14.19 -23.07 -18.17
N LYS A 13 14.92 -22.17 -17.52
CA LYS A 13 16.08 -22.52 -16.68
C LYS A 13 15.70 -22.18 -15.23
N PRO A 14 15.68 -23.17 -14.31
CA PRO A 14 15.40 -22.89 -12.91
C PRO A 14 16.48 -21.99 -12.33
N ALA A 15 16.07 -21.01 -11.54
CA ALA A 15 17.01 -20.18 -10.78
C ALA A 15 17.67 -21.04 -9.68
N GLN A 16 18.99 -20.92 -9.54
CA GLN A 16 19.71 -21.48 -8.40
C GLN A 16 19.59 -20.49 -7.24
N LEU A 17 18.59 -20.71 -6.38
CA LEU A 17 18.40 -19.92 -5.17
C LEU A 17 19.18 -20.56 -4.01
N GLY A 18 19.69 -19.73 -3.10
CA GLY A 18 20.24 -20.18 -1.82
C GLY A 18 19.14 -20.57 -0.82
N GLU A 19 19.53 -20.84 0.41
CA GLU A 19 18.59 -21.15 1.49
C GLU A 19 17.67 -19.96 1.79
N ILE A 20 16.38 -20.26 1.98
CA ILE A 20 15.36 -19.26 2.31
C ILE A 20 15.53 -18.87 3.79
N GLN A 21 15.72 -17.58 4.05
CA GLN A 21 15.94 -17.05 5.41
C GLN A 21 14.67 -16.52 6.09
N ILE A 22 13.61 -16.31 5.32
CA ILE A 22 12.36 -15.71 5.80
C ILE A 22 11.16 -16.42 5.18
N GLU A 23 10.06 -16.43 5.90
CA GLU A 23 8.79 -16.98 5.43
C GLU A 23 7.68 -15.93 5.52
N ILE A 24 6.64 -16.11 4.71
CA ILE A 24 5.46 -15.25 4.74
C ILE A 24 4.62 -15.67 5.94
N ALA A 25 4.56 -14.82 6.97
CA ALA A 25 3.78 -15.08 8.18
C ALA A 25 2.26 -14.87 7.97
N SER A 26 1.87 -13.84 7.23
CA SER A 26 0.47 -13.58 6.87
C SER A 26 0.35 -12.70 5.63
N LEU A 27 -0.81 -12.74 4.99
CA LEU A 27 -1.19 -11.86 3.90
C LEU A 27 -2.57 -11.30 4.20
N GLU A 28 -2.63 -10.00 4.47
CA GLU A 28 -3.86 -9.30 4.83
C GLU A 28 -3.97 -8.02 4.02
N LEU A 29 -5.21 -7.61 3.72
CA LEU A 29 -5.47 -6.33 3.10
C LEU A 29 -5.19 -5.22 4.13
N PRO A 30 -4.70 -4.05 3.68
CA PRO A 30 -4.57 -2.92 4.58
C PRO A 30 -5.95 -2.52 5.13
N PRO A 31 -6.01 -1.97 6.36
CA PRO A 31 -7.25 -1.47 6.92
C PRO A 31 -7.85 -0.39 6.01
N GLU A 32 -9.18 -0.27 6.03
CA GLU A 32 -9.86 0.79 5.29
C GLU A 32 -9.41 2.18 5.74
N ARG A 33 -9.47 3.14 4.81
CA ARG A 33 -9.12 4.52 5.11
C ARG A 33 -10.07 5.07 6.17
N ALA A 34 -9.50 5.63 7.24
CA ALA A 34 -10.28 6.27 8.29
C ALA A 34 -11.18 7.38 7.72
N ALA A 35 -12.43 7.44 8.21
CA ALA A 35 -13.36 8.48 7.83
C ALA A 35 -12.87 9.87 8.26
N GLY A 36 -13.26 10.90 7.49
CA GLY A 36 -12.98 12.29 7.87
C GLY A 36 -13.71 12.69 9.15
N LYS A 37 -13.15 13.67 9.86
CA LYS A 37 -13.74 14.26 11.07
C LYS A 37 -14.11 15.72 10.83
N ILE A 38 -15.33 16.10 11.22
CA ILE A 38 -15.77 17.50 11.23
C ILE A 38 -15.54 18.06 12.64
N ILE A 39 -14.81 19.17 12.73
CA ILE A 39 -14.38 19.76 14.01
C ILE A 39 -15.30 20.93 14.43
N GLY A 40 -15.88 21.64 13.47
CA GLY A 40 -16.75 22.78 13.70
C GLY A 40 -16.88 23.65 12.45
N GLU A 41 -17.59 24.77 12.59
CA GLU A 41 -17.86 25.71 11.49
C GLU A 41 -17.27 27.09 11.77
N GLY A 42 -16.87 27.79 10.70
CA GLY A 42 -16.36 29.15 10.76
C GLY A 42 -14.95 29.28 11.37
N VAL A 43 -14.54 30.53 11.60
CA VAL A 43 -13.15 30.88 11.99
C VAL A 43 -12.76 30.30 13.35
N ALA A 44 -13.73 30.06 14.24
CA ALA A 44 -13.48 29.49 15.56
C ALA A 44 -12.93 28.06 15.55
N ALA A 45 -13.16 27.29 14.47
CA ALA A 45 -12.69 25.89 14.35
C ALA A 45 -11.24 25.78 13.86
N VAL A 46 -10.65 26.87 13.34
CA VAL A 46 -9.31 26.86 12.73
C VAL A 46 -8.20 26.44 13.69
N PRO A 47 -8.13 26.94 14.94
CA PRO A 47 -7.06 26.55 15.86
C PRO A 47 -7.07 25.04 16.16
N GLU A 48 -8.25 24.46 16.33
CA GLU A 48 -8.41 23.03 16.60
C GLU A 48 -8.09 22.18 15.37
N LEU A 49 -8.42 22.65 14.16
CA LEU A 49 -8.03 21.99 12.91
C LEU A 49 -6.50 21.90 12.78
N VAL A 50 -5.79 23.01 13.01
CA VAL A 50 -4.32 23.04 12.92
C VAL A 50 -3.69 22.10 13.96
N ARG A 51 -4.25 22.07 15.17
CA ARG A 51 -3.81 21.14 16.23
C ARG A 51 -3.93 19.69 15.77
N LEU A 52 -5.09 19.26 15.25
CA LEU A 52 -5.27 17.88 14.80
C LEU A 52 -4.37 17.50 13.61
N LEU A 53 -4.18 18.41 12.66
CA LEU A 53 -3.33 18.15 11.49
C LEU A 53 -1.85 17.97 11.86
N SER A 54 -1.35 18.71 12.83
CA SER A 54 0.04 18.58 13.32
C SER A 54 0.23 17.38 14.24
N THR A 55 -0.70 17.11 15.17
CA THR A 55 -0.49 16.07 16.19
C THR A 55 -0.91 14.68 15.73
N GLU A 56 -2.10 14.55 15.14
CA GLU A 56 -2.70 13.24 14.84
C GLU A 56 -2.39 12.81 13.41
N ALA A 57 -2.60 13.70 12.44
CA ALA A 57 -2.35 13.38 11.04
C ALA A 57 -0.86 13.49 10.66
N LYS A 58 -0.06 14.27 11.40
CA LYS A 58 1.37 14.52 11.14
C LYS A 58 1.65 14.94 9.69
N VAL A 59 0.79 15.80 9.15
CA VAL A 59 0.87 16.30 7.76
C VAL A 59 1.33 17.76 7.67
N LEU A 60 1.50 18.42 8.81
CA LEU A 60 2.09 19.75 8.99
C LEU A 60 3.37 19.61 9.79
#